data_AF-A0A366D799-F1
#
_entry.id   AF-A0A366D799-F1
#
_cell.length_a   1.000
_cell.length_b   1.000
_cell.length_c   1.000
_cell.angle_alpha   90.00
_cell.angle_beta   90.00
_cell.angle_gamma   90.00
#
_symmetry.space_group_name_H-M   'P 1'
#
loop_
_entity.id
_entity.type
_entity.pdbx_description
1 polymer ?
#
loop_
_entity_poly.entity_id
_entity_poly.type
_entity_poly.pdbx_seq_one_letter_code
_entity_poly.pdbx_strand_id
1 'polypeptide(L)'
;MSELATAFTTVSDLLDAGRHDEARRVFADAVAEHATEADLTRWGQLLKVFTSMPYPVARAYLRGVWRSADPEVRAWLDRNVSRTDPCLHRPAEPDTWRPWLYTVPLVAASYPVRRMIATDDTPRTYGVTPSIPTEIAARRARRKPEHIDAIRSKRRPVREPYVVRDYIWNQFLVDAAPAFEASPWDRVYVEQVADQIRLERDRRGQRTREDFDAVAVANRRTGLRVRTDDRPQILYGGNDIDYDTFAISTSPVWVCVYCFAERACADHFQTGPDGARLSDDGLCAQCRDTDRPGIAPLAPGFTLADEVGAYCRFLAQHYPAAARGVLNSLRLRSSSLRVRGLLTAFLDQFDESSTEIAQVIPLQPVALRNGRCLACHMPDEIIDEDDLCDECRTKYAAAVPA
;
A
#
# COMPACT_ATOMS: atom_id res chain seq x y z
N MET A 1 -31.37 -32.88 17.84
CA MET A 1 -30.17 -32.11 17.46
C MET A 1 -29.03 -32.61 18.32
N SER A 2 -27.82 -32.79 17.77
CA SER A 2 -26.68 -33.23 18.60
C SER A 2 -26.36 -32.16 19.65
N GLU A 3 -25.93 -32.56 20.85
CA GLU A 3 -25.54 -31.64 21.93
C GLU A 3 -24.48 -30.63 21.47
N LEU A 4 -23.56 -31.09 20.61
CA LEU A 4 -22.57 -30.25 19.94
C LEU A 4 -23.19 -29.14 19.06
N ALA A 5 -24.31 -29.42 18.36
CA ALA A 5 -24.98 -28.41 17.55
C ALA A 5 -25.62 -27.33 18.41
N THR A 6 -26.21 -27.73 19.55
CA THR A 6 -26.74 -26.77 20.54
C THR A 6 -25.63 -25.91 21.12
N ALA A 7 -24.48 -26.51 21.46
CA ALA A 7 -23.33 -25.76 21.95
C ALA A 7 -22.81 -24.73 20.93
N PHE A 8 -22.76 -25.08 19.64
CA PHE A 8 -22.35 -24.12 18.60
C PHE A 8 -23.35 -22.98 18.41
N THR A 9 -24.66 -23.22 18.56
CA THR A 9 -25.64 -22.14 18.61
C THR A 9 -25.36 -21.20 19.79
N THR A 10 -25.15 -21.75 20.99
CA THR A 10 -24.80 -20.95 22.18
C THR A 10 -23.51 -20.16 21.99
N VAL A 11 -22.49 -20.75 21.36
CA VAL A 11 -21.23 -20.05 21.04
C VAL A 11 -21.49 -18.88 20.09
N SER A 12 -22.33 -19.07 19.06
CA SER A 12 -22.72 -17.98 18.15
C SER A 12 -23.40 -16.84 18.90
N ASP A 13 -24.40 -17.15 19.74
CA ASP A 13 -25.14 -16.15 20.52
C ASP A 13 -24.22 -15.36 21.48
N LEU A 14 -23.24 -16.05 22.09
CA LEU A 14 -22.25 -15.41 22.98
C LEU A 14 -21.28 -14.50 22.20
N LEU A 15 -20.90 -14.88 20.98
CA LEU A 15 -20.06 -14.03 20.12
C LEU A 15 -20.81 -12.78 19.67
N ASP A 16 -22.09 -12.92 19.29
CA ASP A 16 -22.95 -11.79 18.90
C ASP A 16 -23.18 -10.83 20.08
N ALA A 17 -23.17 -11.34 21.32
CA ALA A 17 -23.24 -10.55 22.55
C ALA A 17 -21.87 -9.98 23.01
N GLY A 18 -20.78 -10.20 22.28
CA GLY A 18 -19.44 -9.73 22.63
C GLY A 18 -18.77 -10.46 23.81
N ARG A 19 -19.31 -11.61 24.25
CA ARG A 19 -18.82 -12.39 25.40
C ARG A 19 -17.81 -13.46 24.96
N HIS A 20 -16.70 -13.01 24.36
CA HIS A 20 -15.73 -13.88 23.70
C HIS A 20 -15.09 -14.95 24.60
N ASP A 21 -14.78 -14.63 25.86
CA ASP A 21 -14.15 -15.59 26.79
C ASP A 21 -15.11 -16.70 27.23
N GLU A 22 -16.40 -16.39 27.34
CA GLU A 22 -17.43 -17.38 27.61
C GLU A 22 -17.67 -18.26 26.39
N ALA A 23 -17.76 -17.67 25.21
CA ALA A 23 -17.85 -18.40 23.96
C ALA A 23 -16.68 -19.39 23.80
N ARG A 24 -15.45 -18.97 24.14
CA ARG A 24 -14.27 -19.84 24.09
C ARG A 24 -14.36 -21.01 25.07
N ARG A 25 -14.82 -20.77 26.31
CA ARG A 25 -15.01 -21.83 27.31
C ARG A 25 -16.07 -22.84 26.88
N VAL A 26 -17.26 -22.37 26.50
CA VAL A 26 -18.36 -23.22 26.03
C VAL A 26 -17.95 -24.05 24.81
N PHE A 27 -17.20 -23.45 23.87
CA PHE A 27 -16.67 -24.18 22.72
C PHE A 27 -15.68 -25.27 23.15
N ALA A 28 -14.73 -24.96 24.04
CA ALA A 28 -13.74 -25.92 24.52
C ALA A 28 -14.39 -27.09 25.25
N ASP A 29 -15.33 -26.82 26.15
CA ASP A 29 -16.06 -27.83 26.91
C ASP A 29 -16.89 -28.72 25.98
N ALA A 30 -17.60 -28.13 25.02
CA ALA A 30 -18.41 -28.89 24.06
C ALA A 30 -17.58 -29.78 23.14
N VAL A 31 -16.40 -29.32 22.72
CA VAL A 31 -15.47 -30.13 21.93
C VAL A 31 -14.89 -31.26 22.78
N ALA A 32 -14.53 -31.00 24.05
CA ALA A 32 -13.99 -32.02 24.94
C ALA A 32 -15.00 -33.12 25.30
N GLU A 33 -16.27 -32.75 25.52
CA GLU A 33 -17.31 -33.67 25.98
C GLU A 33 -18.00 -34.43 24.84
N HIS A 34 -18.18 -33.79 23.68
CA HIS A 34 -19.09 -34.32 22.65
C HIS A 34 -18.45 -34.53 21.27
N ALA A 35 -17.24 -34.04 20.99
CA ALA A 35 -16.62 -34.26 19.69
C ALA A 35 -16.00 -35.66 19.61
N THR A 36 -16.28 -36.38 18.53
CA THR A 36 -15.61 -37.65 18.25
C THR A 36 -14.21 -37.40 17.66
N GLU A 37 -13.31 -38.38 17.77
CA GLU A 37 -11.99 -38.31 17.11
C GLU A 37 -12.10 -38.10 15.59
N ALA A 38 -13.15 -38.67 14.98
CA ALA A 38 -13.45 -38.47 13.57
C ALA A 38 -13.84 -37.01 13.27
N ASP A 39 -14.63 -36.36 14.14
CA ASP A 39 -14.99 -34.95 13.99
C ASP A 39 -13.77 -34.04 14.11
N LEU A 40 -12.92 -34.27 15.12
CA LEU A 40 -11.67 -33.55 15.31
C LEU A 40 -10.75 -33.67 14.09
N THR A 41 -10.64 -34.87 13.53
CA THR A 41 -9.86 -35.12 12.32
C THR A 41 -10.43 -34.36 11.11
N ARG A 42 -11.75 -34.39 10.91
CA ARG A 42 -12.42 -33.69 9.81
C ARG A 42 -12.31 -32.16 9.96
N TRP A 43 -12.46 -31.61 11.17
CA TRP A 43 -12.25 -30.18 11.41
C TRP A 43 -10.79 -29.78 11.19
N GLY A 44 -9.83 -30.59 11.60
CA GLY A 44 -8.40 -30.34 11.32
C GLY A 44 -8.12 -30.26 9.82
N GLN A 45 -8.74 -31.12 9.01
CA GLN A 45 -8.65 -31.07 7.55
C GLN A 45 -9.30 -29.80 6.98
N LEU A 46 -10.48 -29.42 7.47
CA LEU A 46 -11.19 -28.22 7.05
C LEU A 46 -10.38 -26.95 7.36
N LEU A 47 -9.82 -26.87 8.57
CA LEU A 47 -8.91 -25.81 8.99
C LEU A 47 -7.69 -25.75 8.07
N LYS A 48 -7.05 -26.88 7.78
CA LYS A 48 -5.91 -26.96 6.86
C LYS A 48 -6.26 -26.44 5.47
N VAL A 49 -7.44 -26.76 4.95
CA VAL A 49 -7.90 -26.28 3.63
C VAL A 49 -8.07 -24.76 3.65
N PHE A 50 -8.74 -24.20 4.65
CA PHE A 50 -8.96 -22.76 4.74
C PHE A 50 -7.72 -21.96 5.09
N THR A 51 -6.73 -22.53 5.78
CA THR A 51 -5.46 -21.84 6.06
C THR A 51 -4.51 -21.89 4.86
N SER A 52 -4.49 -23.00 4.11
CA SER A 52 -3.55 -23.18 2.98
C SER A 52 -3.98 -22.54 1.66
N MET A 53 -5.28 -22.28 1.46
CA MET A 53 -5.80 -21.79 0.18
C MET A 53 -6.72 -20.58 0.37
N PRO A 54 -6.71 -19.60 -0.56
CA PRO A 54 -7.69 -18.52 -0.58
C PRO A 54 -9.12 -19.07 -0.60
N TYR A 55 -10.06 -18.38 0.06
CA TYR A 55 -11.43 -18.86 0.24
C TYR A 55 -12.14 -19.33 -1.05
N PRO A 56 -12.04 -18.62 -2.20
CA PRO A 56 -12.65 -19.09 -3.44
C PRO A 56 -12.11 -20.46 -3.91
N VAL A 57 -10.81 -20.69 -3.72
CA VAL A 57 -10.12 -21.94 -4.08
C VAL A 57 -10.46 -23.05 -3.10
N ALA A 58 -10.38 -22.77 -1.80
CA ALA A 58 -10.79 -23.69 -0.73
C ALA A 58 -12.24 -24.16 -0.92
N ARG A 59 -13.16 -23.24 -1.24
CA ARG A 59 -14.57 -23.56 -1.48
C ARG A 59 -14.78 -24.40 -2.75
N ALA A 60 -14.02 -24.14 -3.82
CA ALA A 60 -14.05 -24.96 -5.02
C ALA A 60 -13.55 -26.39 -4.75
N TYR A 61 -12.45 -26.52 -3.99
CA TYR A 61 -11.90 -27.80 -3.55
C TYR A 61 -12.92 -28.59 -2.72
N LEU A 62 -13.50 -27.97 -1.68
CA LEU A 62 -14.48 -28.62 -0.81
C LEU A 62 -15.77 -29.01 -1.56
N ARG A 63 -16.17 -28.24 -2.58
CA ARG A 63 -17.27 -28.63 -3.48
C ARG A 63 -16.91 -29.87 -4.32
N GLY A 64 -15.65 -30.00 -4.73
CA GLY A 64 -15.13 -31.21 -5.37
C GLY A 64 -15.24 -32.42 -4.44
N VAL A 65 -14.74 -32.28 -3.20
CA VAL A 65 -14.85 -33.31 -2.16
C VAL A 65 -16.31 -33.69 -1.92
N TRP A 66 -17.20 -32.69 -1.76
CA TRP A 66 -18.62 -32.92 -1.54
C TRP A 66 -19.26 -33.77 -2.66
N ARG A 67 -18.92 -33.52 -3.93
CA ARG A 67 -19.47 -34.30 -5.06
C ARG A 67 -19.07 -35.77 -5.02
N SER A 68 -17.82 -36.08 -4.66
CA SER A 68 -17.31 -37.45 -4.62
C SER A 68 -17.55 -38.16 -3.29
N ALA A 69 -17.93 -37.45 -2.22
CA ALA A 69 -18.06 -38.02 -0.89
C ALA A 69 -19.39 -38.74 -0.66
N ASP A 70 -19.39 -39.64 0.32
CA ASP A 70 -20.57 -40.36 0.79
C ASP A 70 -21.61 -39.42 1.44
N PRO A 71 -22.90 -39.83 1.53
CA PRO A 71 -23.98 -38.99 2.04
C PRO A 71 -23.72 -38.42 3.44
N GLU A 72 -23.08 -39.19 4.32
CA GLU A 72 -22.73 -38.75 5.67
C GLU A 72 -21.75 -37.56 5.65
N VAL A 73 -20.69 -37.65 4.84
CA VAL A 73 -19.67 -36.60 4.71
C VAL A 73 -20.26 -35.36 4.03
N ARG A 74 -21.16 -35.53 3.06
CA ARG A 74 -21.89 -34.40 2.46
C ARG A 74 -22.70 -33.64 3.51
N ALA A 75 -23.51 -34.35 4.30
CA ALA A 75 -24.30 -33.76 5.37
C ALA A 75 -23.44 -33.13 6.47
N TRP A 76 -22.22 -33.64 6.69
CA TRP A 76 -21.25 -33.03 7.58
C TRP A 76 -20.68 -31.73 6.99
N LEU A 77 -20.25 -31.73 5.72
CA LEU A 77 -19.74 -30.53 5.04
C LEU A 77 -20.80 -29.42 4.94
N ASP A 78 -22.06 -29.76 4.63
CA ASP A 78 -23.14 -28.78 4.54
C ASP A 78 -23.42 -28.06 5.87
N ARG A 79 -23.11 -28.72 7.01
CA ARG A 79 -23.24 -28.13 8.34
C ARG A 79 -22.02 -27.33 8.78
N ASN A 80 -20.82 -27.74 8.39
CA ASN A 80 -19.57 -27.20 8.94
C ASN A 80 -18.83 -26.22 8.01
N VAL A 81 -19.12 -26.22 6.70
CA VAL A 81 -18.48 -25.30 5.75
C VAL A 81 -19.20 -23.95 5.78
N SER A 82 -18.48 -22.91 6.19
CA SER A 82 -18.98 -21.53 6.17
C SER A 82 -19.39 -21.07 4.76
N ARG A 83 -20.54 -20.40 4.66
CA ARG A 83 -21.02 -19.74 3.43
C ARG A 83 -20.28 -18.43 3.11
N THR A 84 -19.68 -17.83 4.13
CA THR A 84 -18.87 -16.61 4.06
C THR A 84 -17.40 -16.91 4.26
N ASP A 85 -16.51 -16.04 3.80
CA ASP A 85 -15.07 -16.21 3.99
C ASP A 85 -14.73 -16.09 5.49
N PRO A 86 -14.14 -17.11 6.13
CA PRO A 86 -13.73 -17.03 7.53
C PRO A 86 -12.41 -16.26 7.71
N CYS A 87 -11.80 -15.76 6.62
CA CYS A 87 -10.53 -15.02 6.60
C CYS A 87 -9.37 -15.77 7.29
N LEU A 88 -9.38 -17.11 7.22
CA LEU A 88 -8.36 -17.98 7.83
C LEU A 88 -7.12 -18.17 6.93
N HIS A 89 -7.26 -17.91 5.63
CA HIS A 89 -6.12 -18.00 4.73
C HIS A 89 -5.15 -16.88 5.03
N ARG A 90 -3.99 -17.26 5.58
CA ARG A 90 -2.81 -16.41 5.59
C ARG A 90 -1.90 -16.99 4.52
N PRO A 91 -1.63 -16.28 3.41
CA PRO A 91 -0.62 -16.74 2.47
C PRO A 91 0.63 -17.05 3.29
N ALA A 92 1.22 -18.22 3.06
CA ALA A 92 2.49 -18.54 3.69
C ALA A 92 3.42 -17.37 3.36
N GLU A 93 3.76 -16.56 4.37
CA GLU A 93 4.93 -15.72 4.27
C GLU A 93 6.02 -16.68 3.82
N PRO A 94 6.64 -16.47 2.65
CA PRO A 94 7.64 -17.41 2.17
C PRO A 94 8.64 -17.62 3.30
N ASP A 95 9.06 -18.85 3.59
CA ASP A 95 9.97 -19.17 4.71
C ASP A 95 11.30 -18.38 4.65
N THR A 96 11.55 -17.67 3.55
CA THR A 96 12.64 -16.71 3.35
C THR A 96 12.36 -15.30 3.89
N TRP A 97 11.12 -14.98 4.26
CA TRP A 97 10.69 -13.83 5.03
C TRP A 97 10.58 -14.20 6.51
N ARG A 98 11.68 -14.70 7.07
CA ARG A 98 12.05 -14.27 8.41
C ARG A 98 12.62 -12.86 8.24
N PRO A 99 11.88 -11.77 8.48
CA PRO A 99 12.56 -10.53 8.71
C PRO A 99 13.46 -10.80 9.91
N TRP A 100 14.70 -10.40 9.76
CA TRP A 100 15.69 -10.42 10.79
C TRP A 100 15.15 -9.58 11.94
N LEU A 101 14.41 -10.20 12.86
CA LEU A 101 14.29 -9.82 14.25
C LEU A 101 15.62 -10.17 14.93
N TYR A 102 16.72 -9.65 14.39
CA TYR A 102 17.65 -9.00 15.29
C TYR A 102 16.89 -7.74 15.66
N THR A 103 16.73 -7.49 16.96
CA THR A 103 16.65 -6.12 17.47
C THR A 103 17.53 -5.25 16.59
N VAL A 104 16.95 -4.47 15.67
CA VAL A 104 17.71 -3.47 14.93
C VAL A 104 18.17 -2.53 16.03
N PRO A 105 19.47 -2.52 16.39
CA PRO A 105 19.94 -1.40 17.18
C PRO A 105 19.62 -0.20 16.32
N LEU A 106 19.02 0.84 16.91
CA LEU A 106 18.67 2.13 16.32
C LEU A 106 19.92 2.88 15.79
N VAL A 107 20.69 2.25 14.90
CA VAL A 107 21.98 2.67 14.37
C VAL A 107 22.10 2.30 12.87
N ALA A 108 21.15 1.57 12.27
CA ALA A 108 21.15 1.30 10.83
C ALA A 108 20.43 2.38 9.97
N ALA A 109 20.09 3.53 10.56
CA ALA A 109 19.50 4.67 9.84
C ALA A 109 20.54 5.72 9.38
N SER A 110 21.82 5.55 9.73
CA SER A 110 22.88 6.54 9.47
C SER A 110 23.99 5.95 8.60
N TYR A 111 23.74 5.78 7.31
CA TYR A 111 24.82 5.73 6.31
C TYR A 111 24.43 6.53 5.05
N PRO A 112 25.29 7.47 4.59
CA PRO A 112 25.00 8.36 3.46
C PRO A 112 25.10 7.70 2.06
N VAL A 113 25.24 6.38 1.95
CA VAL A 113 25.45 5.68 0.67
C VAL A 113 24.14 5.26 -0.04
N ARG A 114 22.96 5.47 0.56
CA ARG A 114 21.66 5.25 -0.11
C ARG A 114 20.90 6.53 -0.51
N ARG A 115 21.60 7.67 -0.59
CA ARG A 115 21.06 8.89 -1.21
C ARG A 115 21.23 8.95 -2.74
N MET A 116 21.79 7.90 -3.37
CA MET A 116 21.97 7.84 -4.83
C MET A 116 21.00 6.91 -5.58
N ILE A 117 20.08 6.19 -4.92
CA ILE A 117 19.16 5.24 -5.60
C ILE A 117 17.71 5.42 -5.11
N ALA A 118 17.31 6.64 -4.79
CA ALA A 118 15.90 7.03 -4.78
C ALA A 118 15.77 8.12 -5.84
N THR A 119 15.58 7.67 -7.09
CA THR A 119 15.29 8.59 -8.18
C THR A 119 13.93 9.22 -7.90
N ASP A 120 13.97 10.52 -7.77
CA ASP A 120 12.86 11.46 -7.73
C ASP A 120 12.00 11.23 -8.99
N ASP A 121 10.85 10.55 -8.84
CA ASP A 121 9.87 10.34 -9.92
C ASP A 121 8.89 11.50 -10.05
N THR A 122 9.22 12.66 -9.48
CA THR A 122 8.68 13.91 -10.01
C THR A 122 9.46 14.24 -11.28
N PRO A 123 8.81 14.44 -12.44
CA PRO A 123 9.47 15.16 -13.52
C PRO A 123 9.70 16.58 -12.98
N ARG A 124 10.89 16.82 -12.42
CA ARG A 124 11.45 18.16 -12.34
C ARG A 124 11.58 18.66 -13.77
N THR A 125 10.53 19.26 -14.31
CA THR A 125 10.66 20.29 -15.32
C THR A 125 11.52 21.37 -14.69
N TYR A 126 12.84 21.25 -14.88
CA TYR A 126 13.71 22.41 -14.83
C TYR A 126 13.10 23.39 -15.83
N GLY A 127 12.39 24.38 -15.32
CA GLY A 127 12.01 25.56 -16.07
C GLY A 127 13.28 26.32 -16.38
N VAL A 128 14.12 25.78 -17.26
CA VAL A 128 15.21 26.52 -17.88
C VAL A 128 14.49 27.55 -18.74
N THR A 129 14.37 28.77 -18.22
CA THR A 129 13.91 29.88 -19.03
C THR A 129 14.89 29.96 -20.21
N PRO A 130 14.45 29.72 -21.45
CA PRO A 130 15.36 29.76 -22.58
C PRO A 130 16.00 31.16 -22.62
N SER A 131 17.29 31.22 -22.92
CA SER A 131 17.95 32.51 -23.10
C SER A 131 17.14 33.36 -24.10
N ILE A 132 17.07 34.69 -23.92
CA ILE A 132 16.36 35.60 -24.83
C ILE A 132 16.70 35.30 -26.31
N PRO A 133 17.96 35.00 -26.69
CA PRO A 133 18.30 34.55 -28.04
C PRO A 133 17.59 33.26 -28.50
N THR A 134 17.49 32.26 -27.61
CA THR A 134 16.79 30.99 -27.87
C THR A 134 15.28 31.21 -28.06
N GLU A 135 14.69 32.11 -27.28
CA GLU A 135 13.27 32.44 -27.40
C GLU A 135 12.97 33.19 -28.71
N ILE A 136 13.83 34.13 -29.11
CA ILE A 136 13.75 34.83 -30.40
C ILE A 136 13.89 33.85 -31.57
N ALA A 137 14.83 32.89 -31.50
CA ALA A 137 15.01 31.86 -32.52
C ALA A 137 13.79 30.94 -32.65
N ALA A 138 13.22 30.51 -31.52
CA ALA A 138 11.99 29.71 -31.49
C ALA A 138 10.79 30.48 -32.08
N ARG A 139 10.67 31.78 -31.79
CA ARG A 139 9.61 32.64 -32.34
C ARG A 139 9.74 32.80 -33.85
N ARG A 140 10.96 32.93 -34.39
CA ARG A 140 11.23 32.97 -35.83
C ARG A 140 10.93 31.61 -36.50
N ALA A 141 11.28 30.50 -35.86
CA ALA A 141 11.00 29.16 -36.38
C ALA A 141 9.50 28.85 -36.47
N ARG A 142 8.68 29.38 -35.55
CA ARG A 142 7.20 29.24 -35.57
C ARG A 142 6.51 30.11 -36.64
N ARG A 143 7.20 31.10 -37.20
CA ARG A 143 6.69 31.96 -38.29
C ARG A 143 7.03 31.43 -39.69
N LYS A 144 7.73 30.31 -39.81
CA LYS A 144 7.99 29.69 -41.11
C LYS A 144 6.66 29.23 -41.73
N PRO A 145 6.38 29.53 -43.01
CA PRO A 145 5.12 29.17 -43.67
C PRO A 145 4.78 27.68 -43.54
N GLU A 146 5.79 26.82 -43.68
CA GLU A 146 5.69 25.36 -43.55
C GLU A 146 5.11 24.91 -42.20
N HIS A 147 5.44 25.60 -41.11
CA HIS A 147 4.97 25.26 -39.76
C HIS A 147 3.54 25.75 -39.53
N ILE A 148 3.17 26.89 -40.14
CA ILE A 148 1.81 27.42 -40.09
C ILE A 148 0.85 26.49 -40.84
N ASP A 149 1.27 25.96 -42.00
CA ASP A 149 0.47 25.02 -42.78
C ASP A 149 0.32 23.66 -42.06
N ALA A 150 1.36 23.18 -41.38
CA ALA A 150 1.30 21.98 -40.53
C ALA A 150 0.38 22.13 -39.30
N ILE A 151 0.22 23.35 -38.77
CA ILE A 151 -0.72 23.62 -37.66
C ILE A 151 -2.15 23.74 -38.19
N ARG A 152 -2.35 24.35 -39.36
CA ARG A 152 -3.67 24.48 -39.99
C ARG A 152 -4.23 23.12 -40.41
N SER A 153 -3.40 22.22 -40.93
CA SER A 153 -3.81 20.86 -41.31
C SER A 153 -4.14 19.94 -40.12
N LYS A 154 -3.74 20.29 -38.89
CA LYS A 154 -4.03 19.54 -37.66
C LYS A 154 -5.31 19.98 -36.93
N ARG A 155 -6.03 20.99 -37.42
CA ARG A 155 -7.35 21.34 -36.86
C ARG A 155 -8.36 20.26 -37.21
N ARG A 156 -8.83 19.50 -36.21
CA ARG A 156 -9.92 18.52 -36.35
C ARG A 156 -11.20 19.23 -36.82
N PRO A 157 -12.01 18.61 -37.70
CA PRO A 157 -13.32 19.14 -38.08
C PRO A 157 -14.25 19.24 -36.87
N VAL A 158 -15.16 20.21 -36.92
CA VAL A 158 -16.16 20.52 -35.88
C VAL A 158 -17.05 19.28 -35.66
N ARG A 159 -17.13 18.81 -34.40
CA ARG A 159 -17.86 17.60 -33.99
C ARG A 159 -19.37 17.78 -34.15
N GLU A 160 -20.03 16.81 -34.77
CA GLU A 160 -21.47 16.53 -34.60
C GLU A 160 -21.80 16.11 -33.15
N PRO A 161 -23.04 16.30 -32.67
CA PRO A 161 -23.42 16.02 -31.28
C PRO A 161 -23.26 14.54 -30.94
N TYR A 162 -22.46 14.27 -29.90
CA TYR A 162 -22.10 12.94 -29.42
C TYR A 162 -23.24 12.35 -28.56
N VAL A 163 -23.99 11.40 -29.11
CA VAL A 163 -24.92 10.58 -28.33
C VAL A 163 -24.13 9.43 -27.70
N VAL A 164 -23.99 9.47 -26.37
CA VAL A 164 -23.25 8.46 -25.59
C VAL A 164 -24.02 7.13 -25.60
N ARG A 165 -23.65 6.22 -26.49
CA ARG A 165 -24.15 4.83 -26.50
C ARG A 165 -23.16 3.81 -25.90
N ASP A 166 -21.93 4.22 -25.60
CA ASP A 166 -20.81 3.29 -25.41
C ASP A 166 -20.49 2.91 -23.94
N TYR A 167 -21.20 3.44 -22.93
CA TYR A 167 -20.85 3.15 -21.53
C TYR A 167 -21.26 1.75 -21.05
N ILE A 168 -21.98 0.96 -21.87
CA ILE A 168 -22.47 -0.38 -21.48
C ILE A 168 -21.60 -1.52 -22.05
N TRP A 169 -20.78 -1.29 -23.07
CA TRP A 169 -20.08 -2.38 -23.76
C TRP A 169 -18.79 -2.87 -23.09
N ASN A 170 -18.02 -2.00 -22.42
CA ASN A 170 -16.67 -2.38 -21.97
C ASN A 170 -16.58 -3.09 -20.62
N GLN A 171 -17.67 -3.21 -19.85
CA GLN A 171 -17.61 -3.79 -18.49
C GLN A 171 -18.31 -5.15 -18.35
N PHE A 172 -19.10 -5.57 -19.34
CA PHE A 172 -19.94 -6.78 -19.20
C PHE A 172 -19.88 -7.77 -20.38
N LEU A 173 -19.16 -7.46 -21.46
CA LEU A 173 -18.94 -8.41 -22.55
C LEU A 173 -17.44 -8.61 -22.73
N VAL A 174 -16.93 -9.72 -22.18
CA VAL A 174 -15.63 -10.27 -22.58
C VAL A 174 -15.81 -10.74 -24.02
N ASP A 175 -15.07 -10.15 -24.96
CA ASP A 175 -14.97 -10.69 -26.31
C ASP A 175 -14.58 -12.17 -26.21
N ALA A 176 -15.51 -13.06 -26.55
CA ALA A 176 -15.30 -14.50 -26.56
C ALA A 176 -14.40 -14.97 -27.72
N ALA A 177 -13.79 -14.04 -28.45
CA ALA A 177 -12.75 -14.36 -29.40
C ALA A 177 -11.49 -14.76 -28.61
N PRO A 178 -10.85 -15.90 -28.92
CA PRO A 178 -9.57 -16.24 -28.31
C PRO A 178 -8.61 -15.07 -28.51
N ALA A 179 -7.89 -14.70 -27.43
CA ALA A 179 -6.86 -13.67 -27.51
C ALA A 179 -5.95 -14.01 -28.70
N PHE A 180 -5.73 -13.02 -29.59
CA PHE A 180 -4.86 -13.19 -30.74
C PHE A 180 -3.50 -13.75 -30.27
N GLU A 181 -3.23 -15.02 -30.61
CA GLU A 181 -1.94 -15.63 -30.32
C GLU A 181 -0.91 -15.01 -31.25
N ALA A 182 -0.03 -14.19 -30.68
CA ALA A 182 1.04 -13.56 -31.44
C ALA A 182 1.86 -14.65 -32.15
N SER A 183 2.02 -14.49 -33.46
CA SER A 183 2.82 -15.41 -34.25
C SER A 183 4.30 -15.33 -33.83
N PRO A 184 5.12 -16.36 -34.11
CA PRO A 184 6.56 -16.28 -33.87
C PRO A 184 7.21 -15.06 -34.54
N TRP A 185 6.68 -14.63 -35.69
CA TRP A 185 7.14 -13.44 -36.42
C TRP A 185 6.80 -12.13 -35.71
N ASP A 186 5.64 -12.06 -35.04
CA ASP A 186 5.28 -10.89 -34.22
C ASP A 186 6.28 -10.69 -33.09
N ARG A 187 6.79 -11.80 -32.52
CA ARG A 187 7.80 -11.74 -31.46
C ARG A 187 9.14 -11.22 -31.96
N VAL A 188 9.64 -11.81 -33.04
CA VAL A 188 10.88 -11.38 -33.69
C VAL A 188 10.79 -9.90 -34.08
N TYR A 189 9.63 -9.46 -34.57
CA TYR A 189 9.41 -8.06 -34.93
C TYR A 189 9.43 -7.12 -33.71
N VAL A 190 8.75 -7.48 -32.61
CA VAL A 190 8.78 -6.70 -31.36
C VAL A 190 10.19 -6.63 -30.78
N GLU A 191 10.94 -7.73 -30.76
CA GLU A 191 12.32 -7.77 -30.30
C GLU A 191 13.23 -6.89 -31.16
N GLN A 192 13.10 -6.96 -32.48
CA GLN A 192 13.87 -6.11 -33.39
C GLN A 192 13.57 -4.62 -33.17
N VAL A 193 12.32 -4.25 -32.90
CA VAL A 193 11.95 -2.87 -32.55
C VAL A 193 12.51 -2.48 -31.18
N ALA A 194 12.52 -3.39 -30.20
CA ALA A 194 13.13 -3.15 -28.89
C ALA A 194 14.64 -2.89 -29.02
N ASP A 195 15.34 -3.65 -29.85
CA ASP A 195 16.77 -3.45 -30.12
C ASP A 195 17.05 -2.13 -30.85
N GLN A 196 16.20 -1.74 -31.81
CA GLN A 196 16.29 -0.41 -32.43
C GLN A 196 16.13 0.70 -31.40
N ILE A 197 15.21 0.56 -30.44
CA ILE A 197 15.01 1.55 -29.37
C ILE A 197 16.26 1.63 -28.48
N ARG A 198 16.87 0.50 -28.11
CA ARG A 198 18.12 0.46 -27.34
C ARG A 198 19.25 1.18 -28.10
N LEU A 199 19.45 0.83 -29.37
CA LEU A 199 20.47 1.44 -30.23
C LEU A 199 20.25 2.95 -30.45
N GLU A 200 19.00 3.40 -30.62
CA GLU A 200 18.68 4.83 -30.74
C GLU A 200 19.02 5.60 -29.46
N ARG A 201 18.78 5.01 -28.29
CA ARG A 201 19.11 5.61 -26.99
C ARG A 201 20.61 5.68 -26.79
N ASP A 202 21.32 4.59 -27.08
CA ASP A 202 22.78 4.54 -26.99
C ASP A 202 23.43 5.56 -27.94
N ARG A 203 22.93 5.69 -29.18
CA ARG A 203 23.37 6.73 -30.14
C ARG A 203 23.12 8.16 -29.65
N ARG A 204 22.10 8.36 -28.82
CA ARG A 204 21.80 9.67 -28.18
C ARG A 204 22.62 9.91 -26.91
N GLY A 205 23.55 9.03 -26.58
CA GLY A 205 24.34 9.09 -25.34
C GLY A 205 23.50 8.82 -24.08
N GLN A 206 22.27 8.32 -24.22
CA GLN A 206 21.43 7.93 -23.10
C GLN A 206 21.74 6.48 -22.78
N ARG A 207 22.62 6.24 -21.80
CA ARG A 207 22.89 4.88 -21.32
C ARG A 207 21.56 4.21 -20.97
N THR A 208 21.29 3.06 -21.58
CA THR A 208 20.09 2.28 -21.26
C THR A 208 20.18 1.85 -19.80
N ARG A 209 19.25 2.35 -18.96
CA ARG A 209 19.18 1.95 -17.55
C ARG A 209 18.81 0.47 -17.47
N GLU A 210 19.26 -0.22 -16.41
CA GLU A 210 18.97 -1.65 -16.20
C GLU A 210 17.45 -1.93 -16.06
N ASP A 211 16.67 -0.94 -15.65
CA ASP A 211 15.21 -1.00 -15.51
C ASP A 211 14.44 -0.54 -16.77
N PHE A 212 15.12 -0.21 -17.86
CA PHE A 212 14.44 0.26 -19.08
C PHE A 212 13.86 -0.92 -19.89
N ASP A 213 12.54 -1.08 -19.79
CA ASP A 213 11.81 -2.09 -20.55
C ASP A 213 11.57 -1.68 -22.01
N ALA A 214 12.59 -1.90 -22.85
CA ALA A 214 12.52 -1.67 -24.29
C ALA A 214 11.42 -2.49 -24.98
N VAL A 215 11.03 -3.64 -24.43
CA VAL A 215 10.01 -4.54 -24.99
C VAL A 215 8.62 -3.97 -24.76
N ALA A 216 8.33 -3.43 -23.57
CA ALA A 216 7.06 -2.74 -23.32
C ALA A 216 6.87 -1.52 -24.25
N VAL A 217 7.95 -0.77 -24.52
CA VAL A 217 7.91 0.34 -25.49
C VAL A 217 7.71 -0.17 -26.91
N ALA A 218 8.38 -1.25 -27.30
CA ALA A 218 8.21 -1.88 -28.61
C ALA A 218 6.77 -2.39 -28.81
N ASN A 219 6.20 -3.13 -27.85
CA ASN A 219 4.81 -3.58 -27.85
C ASN A 219 3.82 -2.41 -28.03
N ARG A 220 4.03 -1.30 -27.32
CA ARG A 220 3.19 -0.10 -27.47
C ARG A 220 3.34 0.55 -28.85
N ARG A 221 4.54 0.52 -29.43
CA ARG A 221 4.86 1.13 -30.73
C ARG A 221 4.34 0.30 -31.90
N THR A 222 4.40 -1.02 -31.81
CA THR A 222 3.93 -1.96 -32.85
C THR A 222 2.43 -2.25 -32.72
N GLY A 223 1.84 -2.03 -31.53
CA GLY A 223 0.46 -2.43 -31.24
C GLY A 223 0.31 -3.93 -31.00
N LEU A 224 1.39 -4.69 -31.07
CA LEU A 224 1.42 -6.12 -30.79
C LEU A 224 1.62 -6.32 -29.28
N ARG A 225 0.90 -7.28 -28.70
CA ARG A 225 1.06 -7.66 -27.29
C ARG A 225 1.82 -8.98 -27.21
N VAL A 226 3.12 -8.91 -27.47
CA VAL A 226 4.00 -10.09 -27.38
C VAL A 226 4.53 -10.22 -25.95
N ARG A 227 4.39 -11.42 -25.38
CA ARG A 227 5.08 -11.81 -24.16
C ARG A 227 6.51 -12.23 -24.50
N THR A 228 7.47 -11.82 -23.68
CA THR A 228 8.87 -12.27 -23.72
C THR A 228 9.07 -13.66 -23.12
N ASP A 229 8.03 -14.24 -22.54
CA ASP A 229 8.07 -15.53 -21.86
C ASP A 229 7.26 -16.56 -22.65
N ASP A 230 7.97 -17.57 -23.17
CA ASP A 230 7.43 -18.67 -23.98
C ASP A 230 6.77 -19.78 -23.16
N ARG A 231 6.79 -19.67 -21.84
CA ARG A 231 6.09 -20.63 -20.99
C ARG A 231 4.60 -20.61 -21.32
N PRO A 232 3.95 -21.78 -21.48
CA PRO A 232 2.52 -21.86 -21.76
C PRO A 232 1.77 -21.04 -20.73
N GLN A 233 0.81 -20.23 -21.18
CA GLN A 233 -0.02 -19.40 -20.31
C GLN A 233 -0.68 -20.32 -19.28
N ILE A 234 -0.15 -20.35 -18.06
CA ILE A 234 -0.79 -21.05 -16.96
C ILE A 234 -2.14 -20.36 -16.78
N LEU A 235 -3.21 -21.11 -17.00
CA LEU A 235 -4.60 -20.67 -16.89
C LEU A 235 -4.76 -19.76 -15.67
N TYR A 236 -5.16 -18.51 -15.95
CA TYR A 236 -5.70 -17.49 -15.04
C TYR A 236 -5.29 -17.61 -13.55
N GLY A 237 -4.26 -16.86 -13.12
CA GLY A 237 -3.98 -16.61 -11.70
C GLY A 237 -2.51 -16.70 -11.24
N GLY A 238 -1.57 -17.06 -12.12
CA GLY A 238 -0.18 -17.33 -11.70
C GLY A 238 0.80 -16.17 -11.81
N ASN A 239 0.88 -15.48 -12.96
CA ASN A 239 2.07 -14.65 -13.26
C ASN A 239 1.78 -13.24 -13.81
N ASP A 240 0.51 -12.84 -13.97
CA ASP A 240 0.17 -11.47 -14.41
C ASP A 240 -0.29 -10.57 -13.25
N ILE A 241 -0.26 -11.10 -12.02
CA ILE A 241 -0.38 -10.31 -10.81
C ILE A 241 1.03 -9.79 -10.54
N ASP A 242 1.24 -8.49 -10.75
CA ASP A 242 2.39 -7.80 -10.19
C ASP A 242 2.32 -7.99 -8.67
N TYR A 243 3.06 -8.98 -8.17
CA TYR A 243 3.03 -9.36 -6.77
C TYR A 243 3.46 -8.21 -5.87
N ASP A 244 4.30 -7.28 -6.35
CA ASP A 244 4.66 -6.09 -5.57
C ASP A 244 3.46 -5.14 -5.49
N THR A 245 2.76 -4.90 -6.60
CA THR A 245 1.56 -4.06 -6.61
C THR A 245 0.36 -4.69 -5.87
N PHE A 246 0.22 -6.01 -5.88
CA PHE A 246 -0.89 -6.73 -5.22
C PHE A 246 -0.58 -7.19 -3.78
N ALA A 247 0.69 -7.36 -3.41
CA ALA A 247 1.08 -7.62 -2.01
C ALA A 247 1.14 -6.34 -1.18
N ILE A 248 1.19 -5.15 -1.81
CA ILE A 248 0.78 -3.91 -1.15
C ILE A 248 -0.73 -4.02 -0.95
N SER A 249 -1.11 -4.63 0.17
CA SER A 249 -2.50 -4.58 0.62
C SER A 249 -2.96 -3.13 0.55
N THR A 250 -4.16 -2.89 0.02
CA THR A 250 -4.84 -1.60 0.08
C THR A 250 -5.21 -1.21 1.51
N SER A 251 -4.60 -1.85 2.52
CA SER A 251 -4.79 -1.53 3.91
C SER A 251 -4.40 -0.08 4.12
N PRO A 252 -5.36 0.79 4.49
CA PRO A 252 -5.02 2.14 4.85
C PRO A 252 -4.20 2.05 6.13
N VAL A 253 -2.88 2.20 6.02
CA VAL A 253 -1.93 2.10 7.13
C VAL A 253 -2.11 3.31 8.04
N TRP A 254 -3.25 3.40 8.74
CA TRP A 254 -3.43 4.36 9.81
C TRP A 254 -2.75 3.80 11.05
N VAL A 255 -1.87 4.60 11.64
CA VAL A 255 -1.24 4.25 12.90
C VAL A 255 -2.15 4.61 14.07
N CYS A 256 -1.94 3.97 15.21
CA CYS A 256 -2.57 4.37 16.47
C CYS A 256 -2.22 5.82 16.79
N VAL A 257 -3.20 6.66 17.08
CA VAL A 257 -2.97 8.07 17.44
C VAL A 257 -2.22 8.24 18.75
N TYR A 258 -2.20 7.21 19.60
CA TYR A 258 -1.53 7.25 20.90
C TYR A 258 -0.12 6.64 20.88
N CYS A 259 0.01 5.41 20.39
CA CYS A 259 1.29 4.68 20.41
C CYS A 259 2.03 4.64 19.06
N PHE A 260 1.43 5.18 17.99
CA PHE A 260 1.98 5.18 16.62
C PHE A 260 2.29 3.80 16.01
N ALA A 261 1.88 2.71 16.67
CA ALA A 261 1.95 1.37 16.10
C ALA A 261 0.92 1.20 14.98
N GLU A 262 1.20 0.29 14.05
CA GLU A 262 0.24 -0.10 13.02
C GLU A 262 -0.98 -0.78 13.66
N ARG A 263 -2.16 -0.53 13.08
CA ARG A 263 -3.44 -1.02 13.60
C ARG A 263 -3.93 -2.19 12.77
N ALA A 264 -4.71 -3.08 13.39
CA ALA A 264 -5.38 -4.14 12.68
C ALA A 264 -6.50 -3.55 11.81
N CYS A 265 -6.78 -4.15 10.64
CA CYS A 265 -7.88 -3.70 9.78
C CYS A 265 -9.23 -3.64 10.52
N ALA A 266 -9.46 -4.56 11.47
CA ALA A 266 -10.67 -4.60 12.27
C ALA A 266 -10.85 -3.36 13.16
N ASP A 267 -9.77 -2.67 13.54
CA ASP A 267 -9.85 -1.44 14.34
C ASP A 267 -10.41 -0.25 13.53
N HIS A 268 -10.32 -0.28 12.18
CA HIS A 268 -10.80 0.80 11.30
C HIS A 268 -12.28 0.70 10.92
N PHE A 269 -12.85 -0.50 11.01
CA PHE A 269 -14.18 -0.80 10.48
C PHE A 269 -15.09 -1.32 11.59
N GLN A 270 -15.34 -0.48 12.59
CA GLN A 270 -16.28 -0.79 13.66
C GLN A 270 -17.71 -0.47 13.23
N THR A 271 -18.64 -1.37 13.58
CA THR A 271 -20.08 -1.21 13.35
C THR A 271 -20.81 -1.24 14.69
N GLY A 272 -21.78 -0.34 14.87
CA GLY A 272 -22.62 -0.27 16.05
C GLY A 272 -23.68 -1.38 16.09
N PRO A 273 -24.45 -1.47 17.18
CA PRO A 273 -25.50 -2.48 17.34
C PRO A 273 -26.63 -2.36 16.30
N ASP A 274 -26.82 -1.16 15.75
CA ASP A 274 -27.76 -0.85 14.67
C ASP A 274 -27.22 -1.17 13.27
N GLY A 275 -26.00 -1.71 13.19
CA GLY A 275 -25.29 -1.97 11.94
C GLY A 275 -24.73 -0.71 11.27
N ALA A 276 -24.88 0.47 11.87
CA ALA A 276 -24.31 1.70 11.34
C ALA A 276 -22.79 1.71 11.56
N ARG A 277 -22.05 2.28 10.61
CA ARG A 277 -20.60 2.46 10.74
C ARG A 277 -20.31 3.45 11.87
N LEU A 278 -19.47 3.06 12.81
CA LEU A 278 -18.92 3.95 13.83
C LEU A 278 -17.69 4.68 13.27
N SER A 279 -17.50 5.93 13.67
CA SER A 279 -16.30 6.67 13.31
C SER A 279 -15.07 6.07 13.99
N ASP A 280 -13.96 6.00 13.26
CA ASP A 280 -12.70 5.48 13.78
C ASP A 280 -12.16 6.32 14.97
N ASP A 281 -11.94 5.68 16.12
CA ASP A 281 -11.38 6.30 17.33
C ASP A 281 -9.86 6.51 17.27
N GLY A 282 -9.20 6.03 16.22
CA GLY A 282 -7.77 6.17 16.02
C GLY A 282 -6.92 5.23 16.89
N LEU A 283 -7.49 4.35 17.71
CA LEU A 283 -6.76 3.52 18.68
C LEU A 283 -6.55 2.09 18.19
N CYS A 284 -5.41 1.49 18.54
CA CYS A 284 -5.25 0.04 18.49
C CYS A 284 -5.96 -0.62 19.69
N ALA A 285 -6.31 -1.90 19.56
CA ALA A 285 -6.95 -2.67 20.64
C ALA A 285 -6.30 -2.46 22.02
N GLN A 286 -4.96 -2.57 22.12
CA GLN A 286 -4.25 -2.39 23.39
C GLN A 286 -4.40 -0.97 23.99
N CYS A 287 -4.36 0.09 23.16
CA CYS A 287 -4.55 1.45 23.66
C CYS A 287 -6.00 1.68 24.09
N ARG A 288 -6.95 1.05 23.41
CA ARG A 288 -8.37 1.07 23.78
C ARG A 288 -8.61 0.36 25.12
N ASP A 289 -8.05 -0.84 25.29
CA ASP A 289 -8.17 -1.63 26.52
C ASP A 289 -7.52 -0.97 27.74
N THR A 290 -6.58 -0.06 27.51
CA THR A 290 -5.90 0.73 28.56
C THR A 290 -6.47 2.14 28.73
N ASP A 291 -7.68 2.38 28.19
CA ASP A 291 -8.45 3.62 28.31
C ASP A 291 -7.64 4.87 27.89
N ARG A 292 -6.89 4.74 26.79
CA ARG A 292 -6.17 5.88 26.23
C ARG A 292 -7.13 6.84 25.52
N PRO A 293 -6.87 8.16 25.55
CA PRO A 293 -7.69 9.11 24.82
C PRO A 293 -7.52 8.90 23.31
N GLY A 294 -8.64 8.64 22.63
CA GLY A 294 -8.74 8.54 21.18
C GLY A 294 -9.43 9.75 20.54
N ILE A 295 -9.70 9.64 19.25
CA ILE A 295 -10.47 10.61 18.48
C ILE A 295 -11.93 10.55 18.96
N ALA A 296 -12.51 11.72 19.26
CA ALA A 296 -13.91 11.80 19.67
C ALA A 296 -14.84 11.31 18.54
N PRO A 297 -15.95 10.62 18.89
CA PRO A 297 -16.87 10.07 17.90
C PRO A 297 -17.48 11.19 17.04
N LEU A 298 -17.53 10.96 15.73
CA LEU A 298 -18.11 11.89 14.78
C LEU A 298 -19.63 11.74 14.72
N ALA A 299 -20.32 12.82 14.35
CA ALA A 299 -21.76 12.81 14.17
C ALA A 299 -22.19 11.80 13.08
N PRO A 300 -23.37 11.18 13.21
CA PRO A 300 -23.90 10.29 12.18
C PRO A 300 -23.92 10.95 10.79
N GLY A 301 -23.56 10.17 9.75
CA GLY A 301 -23.46 10.67 8.38
C GLY A 301 -22.11 11.32 8.04
N PHE A 302 -21.10 11.16 8.90
CA PHE A 302 -19.72 11.60 8.61
C PHE A 302 -19.18 11.00 7.31
N THR A 303 -18.33 11.77 6.63
CA THR A 303 -17.65 11.38 5.41
C THR A 303 -16.22 10.91 5.70
N LEU A 304 -15.56 10.30 4.71
CA LEU A 304 -14.13 9.99 4.79
C LEU A 304 -13.27 11.24 5.05
N ALA A 305 -13.67 12.41 4.54
CA ALA A 305 -12.96 13.66 4.77
C ALA A 305 -13.06 14.10 6.24
N ASP A 306 -14.20 13.87 6.88
CA ASP A 306 -14.40 14.17 8.30
C ASP A 306 -13.53 13.28 9.18
N GLU A 307 -13.43 11.98 8.87
CA GLU A 307 -12.54 11.05 9.59
C GLU A 307 -11.06 11.41 9.44
N VAL A 308 -10.61 11.62 8.20
CA VAL A 308 -9.21 12.02 7.95
C VAL A 308 -8.91 13.35 8.64
N GLY A 309 -9.83 14.31 8.55
CA GLY A 309 -9.68 15.61 9.20
C GLY A 309 -9.69 15.53 10.73
N ALA A 310 -10.50 14.65 11.32
CA ALA A 310 -10.50 14.42 12.77
C ALA A 310 -9.19 13.80 13.24
N TYR A 311 -8.69 12.79 12.51
CA TYR A 311 -7.40 12.16 12.79
C TYR A 311 -6.23 13.15 12.72
N CYS A 312 -6.16 13.94 11.64
CA CYS A 312 -5.11 14.95 11.47
C CYS A 312 -5.14 16.00 12.57
N ARG A 313 -6.33 16.51 12.91
CA ARG A 313 -6.50 17.48 14.00
C ARG A 313 -6.09 16.90 15.35
N PHE A 314 -6.45 15.66 15.63
CA PHE A 314 -6.07 15.00 16.87
C PHE A 314 -4.55 14.94 17.03
N LEU A 315 -3.84 14.47 16.00
CA LEU A 315 -2.38 14.40 16.01
C LEU A 315 -1.73 15.79 16.13
N ALA A 316 -2.23 16.77 15.38
CA ALA A 316 -1.74 18.14 15.43
C ALA A 316 -1.90 18.77 16.83
N GLN A 317 -3.03 18.51 17.49
CA GLN A 317 -3.35 19.08 18.81
C GLN A 317 -2.56 18.41 19.94
N HIS A 318 -2.44 17.08 19.93
CA HIS A 318 -1.85 16.32 21.04
C HIS A 318 -0.33 16.09 20.87
N TYR A 319 0.15 16.10 19.63
CA TYR A 319 1.56 15.79 19.30
C TYR A 319 2.14 16.77 18.26
N PRO A 320 2.10 18.09 18.50
CA PRO A 320 2.45 19.09 17.48
C PRO A 320 3.85 18.89 16.88
N ALA A 321 4.84 18.51 17.70
CA ALA A 321 6.20 18.26 17.25
C ALA A 321 6.34 17.04 16.32
N ALA A 322 5.50 16.00 16.51
CA ALA A 322 5.56 14.75 15.75
C ALA A 322 4.55 14.69 14.60
N ALA A 323 3.46 15.46 14.70
CA ALA A 323 2.31 15.41 13.81
C ALA A 323 2.71 15.50 12.33
N ARG A 324 3.55 16.47 11.98
CA ARG A 324 4.03 16.66 10.61
C ARG A 324 4.76 15.43 10.07
N GLY A 325 5.67 14.86 10.85
CA GLY A 325 6.44 13.67 10.46
C GLY A 325 5.55 12.45 10.26
N VAL A 326 4.63 12.21 11.20
CA VAL A 326 3.66 11.11 11.14
C VAL A 326 2.74 11.27 9.93
N LEU A 327 2.10 12.42 9.77
CA LEU A 327 1.17 12.69 8.67
C LEU A 327 1.85 12.62 7.29
N ASN A 328 3.08 13.10 7.16
CA ASN A 328 3.84 12.97 5.91
C ASN A 328 4.19 11.51 5.61
N SER A 329 4.55 10.73 6.63
CA SER A 329 4.79 9.30 6.50
C SER A 329 3.52 8.53 6.09
N LEU A 330 2.37 8.87 6.68
CA LEU A 330 1.06 8.32 6.30
C LEU A 330 0.70 8.68 4.85
N ARG A 331 0.94 9.93 4.44
CA ARG A 331 0.71 10.40 3.07
C ARG A 331 1.49 9.58 2.04
N LEU A 332 2.77 9.32 2.31
CA LEU A 332 3.65 8.55 1.42
C LEU A 332 3.24 7.08 1.34
N ARG A 333 2.84 6.49 2.47
CA ARG A 333 2.43 5.07 2.55
C ARG A 333 1.00 4.81 2.08
N SER A 334 0.14 5.82 2.05
CA SER A 334 -1.26 5.64 1.66
C SER A 334 -1.38 5.27 0.19
N SER A 335 -1.96 4.10 -0.10
CA SER A 335 -2.29 3.64 -1.45
C SER A 335 -3.54 4.34 -2.02
N SER A 336 -4.39 4.89 -1.16
CA SER A 336 -5.59 5.63 -1.56
C SER A 336 -5.26 7.06 -1.98
N LEU A 337 -5.42 7.37 -3.27
CA LEU A 337 -5.22 8.73 -3.79
C LEU A 337 -6.12 9.77 -3.11
N ARG A 338 -7.33 9.39 -2.69
CA ARG A 338 -8.25 10.29 -1.96
C ARG A 338 -7.71 10.64 -0.58
N VAL A 339 -7.28 9.63 0.19
CA VAL A 339 -6.70 9.86 1.53
C VAL A 339 -5.40 10.65 1.40
N ARG A 340 -4.53 10.30 0.44
CA ARG A 340 -3.31 11.04 0.14
C ARG A 340 -3.59 12.51 -0.18
N GLY A 341 -4.63 12.80 -0.97
CA GLY A 341 -5.07 14.15 -1.29
C GLY A 341 -5.53 14.92 -0.06
N LEU A 342 -6.35 14.30 0.79
CA LEU A 342 -6.84 14.91 2.05
C LEU A 342 -5.70 15.20 3.04
N LEU A 343 -4.75 14.26 3.20
CA LEU A 343 -3.55 14.46 4.01
C LEU A 343 -2.67 15.59 3.47
N THR A 344 -2.55 15.71 2.14
CA THR A 344 -1.81 16.79 1.50
C THR A 344 -2.47 18.14 1.78
N ALA A 345 -3.78 18.26 1.55
CA ALA A 345 -4.53 19.47 1.81
C ALA A 345 -4.42 19.92 3.29
N PHE A 346 -4.46 18.97 4.24
CA PHE A 346 -4.26 19.29 5.64
C PHE A 346 -2.83 19.77 5.94
N LEU A 347 -1.81 19.09 5.42
CA LEU A 347 -0.40 19.48 5.63
C LEU A 347 -0.07 20.85 5.05
N ASP A 348 -0.65 21.20 3.89
CA ASP A 348 -0.50 22.52 3.27
C ASP A 348 -1.06 23.62 4.20
N GLN A 349 -2.27 23.41 4.74
CA GLN A 349 -2.87 24.34 5.73
C GLN A 349 -2.07 24.39 7.04
N PHE A 350 -1.54 23.25 7.49
CA PHE A 350 -0.75 23.15 8.71
C PHE A 350 0.54 23.98 8.60
N ASP A 351 1.17 24.00 7.42
CA ASP A 351 2.36 24.83 7.14
C ASP A 351 2.04 26.32 7.08
N GLU A 352 0.94 26.70 6.44
CA GLU A 352 0.49 28.09 6.41
C GLU A 352 0.28 28.65 7.83
N SER A 353 -0.32 27.84 8.72
CA SER A 353 -0.52 28.25 10.12
C SER A 353 0.75 28.26 10.99
N SER A 354 1.80 27.53 10.59
CA SER A 354 3.07 27.45 11.34
C SER A 354 4.07 28.56 10.97
N THR A 355 3.80 29.31 9.89
CA THR A 355 4.75 30.29 9.34
C THR A 355 4.79 31.61 10.14
N GLU A 356 3.99 31.78 11.19
CA GLU A 356 3.91 33.06 11.91
C GLU A 356 4.97 33.32 13.00
N ILE A 357 5.69 32.34 13.60
CA ILE A 357 6.73 32.66 14.60
C ILE A 357 7.88 31.64 14.61
N ALA A 358 9.05 32.01 14.10
CA ALA A 358 10.34 31.51 14.59
C ALA A 358 11.45 32.55 14.31
N GLN A 359 11.84 33.32 15.33
CA GLN A 359 13.04 34.16 15.26
C GLN A 359 14.30 33.27 15.24
N VAL A 360 15.15 33.49 14.24
CA VAL A 360 16.43 32.78 14.08
C VAL A 360 17.47 33.36 15.04
N ILE A 361 17.99 32.54 15.95
CA ILE A 361 19.11 32.90 16.84
C ILE A 361 20.43 32.49 16.17
N PRO A 362 21.43 33.40 16.01
CA PRO A 362 22.73 33.05 15.46
C PRO A 362 23.62 32.33 16.49
N LEU A 363 24.25 31.22 16.09
CA LEU A 363 25.16 30.42 16.92
C LEU A 363 26.58 31.01 16.96
N GLN A 364 27.23 30.94 18.13
CA GLN A 364 28.64 31.33 18.36
C GLN A 364 29.61 30.19 17.95
N PRO A 365 30.83 30.52 17.47
CA PRO A 365 31.82 29.52 17.07
C PRO A 365 32.48 28.87 18.30
N VAL A 366 32.50 27.54 18.34
CA VAL A 366 33.14 26.73 19.40
C VAL A 366 34.51 26.25 18.90
N ALA A 367 35.51 26.16 19.77
CA ALA A 367 36.83 25.61 19.45
C ALA A 367 36.71 24.10 19.19
N LEU A 368 37.13 23.65 18.00
CA LEU A 368 36.95 22.27 17.56
C LEU A 368 38.30 21.55 17.49
N ARG A 369 38.32 20.28 17.90
CA ARG A 369 39.49 19.38 17.82
C ARG A 369 39.12 18.05 17.17
N ASN A 370 40.08 17.33 16.59
CA ASN A 370 39.82 15.97 16.10
C ASN A 370 39.87 14.97 17.26
N GLY A 371 38.87 14.11 17.38
CA GLY A 371 38.79 13.10 18.43
C GLY A 371 37.59 12.16 18.27
N ARG A 372 37.33 11.35 19.29
CA ARG A 372 36.20 10.42 19.29
C ARG A 372 35.00 11.04 20.00
N CYS A 373 33.86 11.10 19.32
CA CYS A 373 32.62 11.64 19.91
C CYS A 373 32.10 10.77 21.07
N LEU A 374 31.74 11.37 22.20
CA LEU A 374 31.20 10.63 23.36
C LEU A 374 29.80 10.05 23.13
N ALA A 375 29.00 10.65 22.25
CA ALA A 375 27.62 10.22 22.01
C ALA A 375 27.48 9.16 20.91
N CYS A 376 28.01 9.42 19.71
CA CYS A 376 27.94 8.47 18.61
C CYS A 376 29.15 7.52 18.53
N HIS A 377 30.21 7.77 19.32
CA HIS A 377 31.43 6.97 19.37
C HIS A 377 32.24 6.86 18.07
N MET A 378 31.91 7.67 17.07
CA MET A 378 32.68 7.77 15.81
C MET A 378 34.07 8.35 16.09
N PRO A 379 35.16 7.68 15.63
CA PRO A 379 36.52 8.18 15.73
C PRO A 379 36.82 9.25 14.67
N ASP A 380 37.86 10.04 14.91
CA ASP A 380 38.40 11.07 13.98
C ASP A 380 37.39 12.16 13.56
N GLU A 381 36.39 12.41 14.40
CA GLU A 381 35.41 13.47 14.20
C GLU A 381 35.93 14.81 14.72
N ILE A 382 35.44 15.89 14.13
CA ILE A 382 35.62 17.24 14.65
C ILE A 382 34.65 17.41 15.83
N ILE A 383 35.19 17.35 17.05
CA ILE A 383 34.46 17.42 18.31
C ILE A 383 34.73 18.75 19.03
N ASP A 384 33.75 19.20 19.81
CA ASP A 384 33.87 20.39 20.66
C ASP A 384 34.55 20.10 22.01
N GLU A 385 34.50 21.06 22.93
CA GLU A 385 35.09 20.94 24.28
C GLU A 385 34.36 19.90 25.15
N ASP A 386 33.11 19.56 24.82
CA ASP A 386 32.30 18.53 25.49
C ASP A 386 32.48 17.13 24.85
N ASP A 387 33.45 17.00 23.93
CA ASP A 387 33.73 15.81 23.14
C ASP A 387 32.52 15.31 22.32
N LEU A 388 31.70 16.23 21.83
CA LEU A 388 30.56 15.94 20.96
C LEU A 388 30.84 16.42 19.52
N CYS A 389 30.52 15.56 18.55
CA CYS A 389 30.52 16.00 17.14
C CYS A 389 29.32 16.90 16.84
N ASP A 390 29.41 17.69 15.78
CA ASP A 390 28.39 18.69 15.41
C ASP A 390 26.96 18.12 15.31
N GLU A 391 26.83 16.90 14.77
CA GLU A 391 25.54 16.23 14.65
C GLU A 391 24.97 15.82 16.01
N CYS A 392 25.81 15.34 16.93
CA CYS A 392 25.38 14.97 18.28
C CYS A 392 25.06 16.21 19.12
N ARG A 393 25.87 17.27 19.02
CA ARG A 393 25.61 18.55 19.69
C ARG A 393 24.25 19.12 19.31
N THR A 394 23.89 19.10 18.03
CA THR A 394 22.58 19.56 17.56
C THR A 394 21.43 18.75 18.18
N LYS A 395 21.61 17.43 18.31
CA LYS A 395 20.62 16.54 18.95
C LYS A 395 20.51 16.80 20.46
N TYR A 396 21.63 17.04 21.13
CA TYR A 396 21.65 17.35 22.58
C TYR A 396 21.09 18.74 22.89
N ALA A 397 21.44 19.76 22.09
CA ALA A 397 20.87 21.10 22.24
C ALA A 397 19.34 21.11 22.06
N ALA A 398 18.81 20.25 21.20
CA ALA A 398 17.36 20.06 21.05
C ALA A 398 16.71 19.27 22.20
N ALA A 399 17.50 18.55 23.01
CA ALA A 399 17.03 17.72 24.12
C ALA A 399 17.08 18.42 25.48
N VAL A 400 17.86 19.49 25.62
CA VAL A 400 17.88 20.32 26.84
C VAL A 400 16.71 21.31 26.76
N PRO A 401 15.68 21.19 27.62
CA PRO A 401 14.63 22.21 27.69
C PRO A 401 15.24 23.54 28.14
N ALA A 402 14.85 24.62 27.46
CA ALA A 402 15.24 25.99 27.81
C ALA A 402 14.68 26.44 29.17
#